data_AF-A0A385BLV3-F1
#
_entry.id   AF-A0A385BLV3-F1
#
_cell.length_a   1.000
_cell.length_b   1.000
_cell.length_c   1.000
_cell.angle_alpha   90.00
_cell.angle_beta   90.00
_cell.angle_gamma   90.00
#
_symmetry.space_group_name_H-M   'P 1'
#
loop_
_entity.id
_entity.type
_entity.pdbx_description
1 polymer ?
#
loop_
_entity_poly.entity_id
_entity_poly.type
_entity_poly.pdbx_seq_one_letter_code
_entity_poly.pdbx_strand_id
1 'polypeptide(L)'
;MKNIISICFIALISLLSCSQKKKEPLQVKKEIIYEENWESLSKYDEAAEWFKDAKFGIYAHWGVMSVPAYANDWYARNMHIEGSDEYKHHVAIYGEPSKFGYHDFVPMFKAEKFDAHAWAALFEKSGAKFAGIVAQHHDGWSNWASKINPWNALDMGPKRDVYGELSEAIHKKNMKLVASFHMARNLQIFKEQPEKWLNDTSYFPYNPKMPTSSEDPLLAKMYGNIPKEKFYNDWIGQLKEVIDNYSPDLIYFDSQTQKIPESYRKAFTAYYFNDAVAKNKQVVFTHKEGEFPKSVSLEDFEKGRMNKITKDYWLTDETVSVGSWSYTDNLGLKTPSEIIHVLADVVSKNGALMLNVSPMANGIIPQNQQDILLEIGAWLKINGEAIYGSRPWFVFGEGPTKQEKSGMFLDKITYTPQDVRYTKNGNTIYAIILGWPGNNAPITLTAFTKSVLEENIPKAQQISILGFNGVVPFTQNSEGLHFKTPNEKINDHAFVIKIETNN
;
A
#
# COMPACT_ATOMS: atom_id res chain seq x y z
N MET A 1 3.23 53.63 75.08
CA MET A 1 1.82 53.21 75.06
C MET A 1 1.34 53.20 73.61
N LYS A 2 0.84 52.04 73.16
CA LYS A 2 -0.08 51.81 72.03
C LYS A 2 0.35 52.29 70.62
N ASN A 3 0.83 51.29 69.86
CA ASN A 3 0.63 50.98 68.44
C ASN A 3 -0.32 51.89 67.65
N ILE A 4 0.03 52.23 66.40
CA ILE A 4 -0.38 51.54 65.16
C ILE A 4 0.21 52.31 63.97
N ILE A 5 0.80 51.55 63.05
CA ILE A 5 1.54 51.98 61.85
C ILE A 5 0.55 52.51 60.79
N SER A 6 0.76 53.74 60.29
CA SER A 6 0.06 54.29 59.13
C SER A 6 0.67 53.76 57.83
N ILE A 7 -0.13 53.04 57.04
CA ILE A 7 0.18 52.64 55.66
C ILE A 7 -0.61 53.56 54.74
N CYS A 8 0.09 54.33 53.90
CA CYS A 8 -0.48 55.11 52.81
C CYS A 8 -0.89 54.18 51.66
N PHE A 9 -2.17 54.15 51.31
CA PHE A 9 -2.67 53.58 50.06
C PHE A 9 -3.07 54.72 49.12
N ILE A 10 -2.30 54.88 48.03
CA ILE A 10 -2.65 55.74 46.90
C ILE A 10 -3.49 54.89 45.95
N ALA A 11 -4.74 55.29 45.73
CA ALA A 11 -5.62 54.70 44.73
C ALA A 11 -5.23 55.20 43.33
N LEU A 12 -4.73 54.31 42.47
CA LEU A 12 -4.52 54.58 41.05
C LEU A 12 -5.72 54.03 40.27
N ILE A 13 -6.50 54.93 39.67
CA ILE A 13 -7.61 54.62 38.76
C ILE A 13 -7.00 54.23 37.41
N SER A 14 -7.14 52.97 37.00
CA SER A 14 -6.82 52.52 35.64
C SER A 14 -8.09 52.43 34.80
N LEU A 15 -8.15 53.28 33.77
CA LEU A 15 -9.16 53.31 32.72
C LEU A 15 -9.06 52.01 31.88
N LEU A 16 -10.08 51.15 31.97
CA LEU A 16 -10.26 50.02 31.06
C LEU A 16 -10.80 50.54 29.72
N SER A 17 -9.93 50.62 28.71
CA SER A 17 -10.31 50.83 27.33
C SER A 17 -10.84 49.52 26.74
N CYS A 18 -12.15 49.45 26.50
CA CYS A 18 -12.78 48.35 25.76
C CYS A 18 -12.39 48.42 24.28
N SER A 19 -11.36 47.67 23.90
CA SER A 19 -11.14 47.30 22.50
C SER A 19 -12.16 46.23 22.10
N GLN A 20 -13.22 46.64 21.41
CA GLN A 20 -14.09 45.72 20.67
C GLN A 20 -13.27 45.10 19.52
N LYS A 21 -12.72 43.89 19.75
CA LYS A 21 -12.30 43.02 18.65
C LYS A 21 -13.54 42.74 17.79
N LYS A 22 -13.60 43.34 16.59
CA LYS A 22 -14.50 42.89 15.53
C LYS A 22 -14.24 41.39 15.33
N LYS A 23 -15.22 40.56 15.67
CA LYS A 23 -15.25 39.17 15.22
C LYS A 23 -15.31 39.23 13.70
N GLU A 24 -14.26 38.80 13.02
CA GLU A 24 -14.36 38.46 11.61
C GLU A 24 -15.53 37.48 11.43
N PRO A 25 -16.36 37.65 10.40
CA PRO A 25 -17.41 36.69 10.13
C PRO A 25 -16.74 35.33 9.90
N LEU A 26 -17.19 34.31 10.62
CA LEU A 26 -16.84 32.92 10.33
C LEU A 26 -17.07 32.69 8.83
N GLN A 27 -15.99 32.56 8.06
CA GLN A 27 -16.10 32.06 6.70
C GLN A 27 -16.70 30.66 6.81
N VAL A 28 -17.98 30.55 6.45
CA VAL A 28 -18.59 29.26 6.16
C VAL A 28 -17.76 28.69 5.00
N LYS A 29 -16.86 27.76 5.29
CA LYS A 29 -16.20 26.97 4.25
C LYS A 29 -17.33 26.38 3.43
N LYS A 30 -17.46 26.81 2.17
CA LYS A 30 -18.41 26.22 1.24
C LYS A 30 -18.09 24.74 1.17
N GLU A 31 -19.01 23.91 1.66
CA GLU A 31 -18.85 22.46 1.67
C GLU A 31 -18.73 22.01 0.21
N ILE A 32 -17.56 21.53 -0.17
CA ILE A 32 -17.32 21.06 -1.54
C ILE A 32 -18.08 19.74 -1.66
N ILE A 33 -19.10 19.71 -2.51
CA ILE A 33 -19.80 18.50 -2.89
C ILE A 33 -19.30 18.09 -4.26
N TYR A 34 -18.80 16.86 -4.36
CA TYR A 34 -18.38 16.25 -5.60
C TYR A 34 -19.58 15.60 -6.30
N GLU A 35 -19.76 15.96 -7.57
CA GLU A 35 -20.79 15.41 -8.44
C GLU A 35 -20.24 14.20 -9.21
N GLU A 36 -21.12 13.34 -9.72
CA GLU A 36 -20.76 12.13 -10.48
C GLU A 36 -20.29 12.44 -11.91
N ASN A 37 -19.31 13.35 -12.05
CA ASN A 37 -18.65 13.69 -13.31
C ASN A 37 -17.16 14.01 -13.09
N TRP A 38 -16.31 13.68 -14.07
CA TRP A 38 -14.85 13.80 -13.93
C TRP A 38 -14.38 15.25 -13.74
N GLU A 39 -15.13 16.23 -14.23
CA GLU A 39 -14.80 17.66 -14.05
C GLU A 39 -14.94 18.08 -12.58
N SER A 40 -15.99 17.62 -11.90
CA SER A 40 -16.18 17.86 -10.47
C SER A 40 -15.16 17.06 -9.65
N LEU A 41 -15.01 15.77 -9.97
CA LEU A 41 -14.15 14.85 -9.21
C LEU A 41 -12.66 15.22 -9.29
N SER A 42 -12.19 15.72 -10.43
CA SER A 42 -10.78 16.11 -10.61
C SER A 42 -10.36 17.34 -9.79
N LYS A 43 -11.30 18.00 -9.11
CA LYS A 43 -11.01 19.09 -8.16
C LYS A 43 -10.57 18.56 -6.79
N TYR A 44 -10.71 17.25 -6.56
CA TYR A 44 -10.15 16.60 -5.39
C TYR A 44 -8.62 16.57 -5.51
N ASP A 45 -7.91 16.88 -4.43
CA ASP A 45 -6.45 16.91 -4.43
C ASP A 45 -5.87 15.50 -4.68
N GLU A 46 -5.18 15.35 -5.81
CA GLU A 46 -4.83 14.07 -6.46
C GLU A 46 -3.89 13.16 -5.66
N ALA A 47 -3.31 13.63 -4.56
CA ALA A 47 -2.75 12.74 -3.54
C ALA A 47 -2.70 13.44 -2.19
N ALA A 48 -3.39 12.87 -1.21
CA ALA A 48 -3.33 13.30 0.16
C ALA A 48 -1.87 13.38 0.63
N GLU A 49 -1.45 14.49 1.21
CA GLU A 49 -0.05 14.68 1.66
C GLU A 49 0.38 13.58 2.64
N TRP A 50 -0.55 13.07 3.45
CA TRP A 50 -0.25 11.93 4.33
C TRP A 50 0.24 10.69 3.55
N PHE A 51 -0.30 10.43 2.36
CA PHE A 51 0.08 9.26 1.55
C PHE A 51 1.45 9.47 0.90
N LYS A 52 1.71 10.70 0.43
CA LYS A 52 3.04 11.10 -0.04
C LYS A 52 4.07 11.01 1.07
N ASP A 53 3.73 11.27 2.31
CA ASP A 53 4.67 11.19 3.44
C ASP A 53 4.84 9.77 3.98
N ALA A 54 3.82 8.91 3.81
CA ALA A 54 3.77 7.57 4.37
C ALA A 54 4.80 6.61 3.78
N LYS A 55 5.01 6.64 2.46
CA LYS A 55 5.96 5.84 1.64
C LYS A 55 5.84 4.31 1.69
N PHE A 56 5.54 3.72 2.83
CA PHE A 56 5.55 2.28 3.05
C PHE A 56 4.29 1.83 3.77
N GLY A 57 3.64 0.80 3.23
CA GLY A 57 2.48 0.17 3.84
C GLY A 57 2.47 -1.33 3.65
N ILE A 58 1.54 -2.01 4.32
CA ILE A 58 1.41 -3.47 4.28
C ILE A 58 -0.04 -3.87 3.99
N TYR A 59 -0.21 -4.91 3.18
CA TYR A 59 -1.50 -5.58 3.05
C TYR A 59 -1.31 -7.09 3.02
N ALA A 60 -2.41 -7.84 3.00
CA ALA A 60 -2.36 -9.29 2.91
C ALA A 60 -3.43 -9.85 1.97
N HIS A 61 -3.02 -10.77 1.10
CA HIS A 61 -3.92 -11.66 0.37
C HIS A 61 -4.25 -12.86 1.25
N TRP A 62 -5.43 -12.80 1.87
CA TRP A 62 -5.85 -13.79 2.84
C TRP A 62 -7.37 -14.00 2.80
N GLY A 63 -7.79 -15.26 2.86
CA GLY A 63 -9.19 -15.65 2.88
C GLY A 63 -9.34 -17.14 2.53
N VAL A 64 -10.47 -17.52 1.94
CA VAL A 64 -10.75 -18.90 1.51
C VAL A 64 -9.68 -19.45 0.55
N MET A 65 -9.10 -18.60 -0.31
CA MET A 65 -8.03 -18.96 -1.25
C MET A 65 -6.76 -19.46 -0.57
N SER A 66 -6.59 -19.19 0.73
CA SER A 66 -5.43 -19.62 1.52
C SER A 66 -5.60 -21.04 2.09
N VAL A 67 -6.82 -21.60 2.06
CA VAL A 67 -7.12 -22.95 2.59
C VAL A 67 -6.35 -24.05 1.85
N PRO A 68 -6.31 -24.08 0.50
CA PRO A 68 -5.64 -25.16 -0.22
C PRO A 68 -4.12 -25.13 -0.09
N ALA A 69 -3.53 -23.98 0.28
CA ALA A 69 -2.09 -23.76 0.43
C ALA A 69 -1.24 -24.24 -0.78
N TYR A 70 -1.78 -24.13 -2.00
CA TYR A 70 -1.19 -24.71 -3.21
C TYR A 70 -1.17 -23.72 -4.39
N ALA A 71 -0.08 -23.78 -5.17
CA ALA A 71 0.19 -22.98 -6.36
C ALA A 71 0.23 -21.46 -6.15
N ASN A 72 -0.93 -20.79 -6.11
CA ASN A 72 -1.04 -19.35 -5.88
C ASN A 72 -2.48 -18.92 -5.51
N ASP A 73 -2.69 -17.62 -5.32
CA ASP A 73 -3.96 -16.95 -5.04
C ASP A 73 -5.03 -17.09 -6.15
N TRP A 74 -4.66 -17.62 -7.32
CA TRP A 74 -5.59 -17.99 -8.39
C TRP A 74 -6.03 -19.46 -8.34
N TYR A 75 -5.69 -20.20 -7.28
CA TYR A 75 -6.14 -21.58 -7.11
C TYR A 75 -7.65 -21.75 -7.32
N ALA A 76 -8.48 -20.83 -6.79
CA ALA A 76 -9.93 -20.86 -6.95
C ALA A 76 -10.38 -20.89 -8.41
N ARG A 77 -9.67 -20.18 -9.31
CA ARG A 77 -9.89 -20.26 -10.75
C ARG A 77 -9.32 -21.55 -11.32
N ASN A 78 -8.03 -21.79 -11.09
CA ASN A 78 -7.27 -22.80 -11.82
C ASN A 78 -7.70 -24.22 -11.47
N MET A 79 -8.23 -24.47 -10.26
CA MET A 79 -8.84 -25.75 -9.90
C MET A 79 -10.02 -26.16 -10.80
N HIS A 80 -10.60 -25.24 -11.57
CA HIS A 80 -11.68 -25.50 -12.54
C HIS A 80 -11.19 -25.61 -14.00
N ILE A 81 -9.88 -25.53 -14.24
CA ILE A 81 -9.27 -25.67 -15.57
C ILE A 81 -8.68 -27.08 -15.68
N GLU A 82 -9.39 -27.97 -16.36
CA GLU A 82 -8.97 -29.37 -16.56
C GLU A 82 -7.53 -29.44 -17.11
N GLY A 83 -6.69 -30.26 -16.47
CA GLY A 83 -5.30 -30.46 -16.86
C GLY A 83 -4.29 -29.46 -16.30
N SER A 84 -4.72 -28.37 -15.65
CA SER A 84 -3.84 -27.54 -14.83
C SER A 84 -3.27 -28.30 -13.64
N ASP A 85 -2.20 -27.80 -13.03
CA ASP A 85 -1.61 -28.45 -11.86
C ASP A 85 -2.49 -28.30 -10.62
N GLU A 86 -3.20 -27.17 -10.50
CA GLU A 86 -4.21 -26.95 -9.48
C GLU A 86 -5.39 -27.92 -9.61
N TYR A 87 -5.88 -28.18 -10.83
CA TYR A 87 -6.92 -29.18 -11.07
C TYR A 87 -6.46 -30.57 -10.66
N LYS A 88 -5.27 -31.00 -11.10
CA LYS A 88 -4.73 -32.33 -10.76
C LYS A 88 -4.56 -32.48 -9.25
N HIS A 89 -4.00 -31.46 -8.59
CA HIS A 89 -3.87 -31.43 -7.14
C HIS A 89 -5.25 -31.49 -6.47
N HIS A 90 -6.22 -30.72 -6.96
CA HIS A 90 -7.57 -30.70 -6.42
C HIS A 90 -8.25 -32.08 -6.48
N VAL A 91 -8.19 -32.73 -7.65
CA VAL A 91 -8.73 -34.10 -7.83
C VAL A 91 -8.04 -35.10 -6.90
N ALA A 92 -6.73 -34.99 -6.74
CA ALA A 92 -5.96 -35.93 -5.91
C ALA A 92 -6.25 -35.79 -4.41
N ILE A 93 -6.54 -34.58 -3.92
CA ILE A 93 -6.69 -34.29 -2.49
C ILE A 93 -8.16 -34.19 -2.05
N TYR A 94 -9.01 -33.54 -2.84
CA TYR A 94 -10.39 -33.20 -2.48
C TYR A 94 -11.44 -33.92 -3.35
N GLY A 95 -11.05 -34.35 -4.55
CA GLY A 95 -11.92 -35.00 -5.52
C GLY A 95 -12.31 -34.08 -6.68
N GLU A 96 -13.25 -34.52 -7.51
CA GLU A 96 -13.64 -33.77 -8.72
C GLU A 96 -14.22 -32.38 -8.38
N PRO A 97 -13.80 -31.29 -9.07
CA PRO A 97 -14.34 -29.94 -8.85
C PRO A 97 -15.86 -29.79 -9.05
N SER A 98 -16.48 -30.76 -9.76
CA SER A 98 -17.93 -30.84 -9.92
C SER A 98 -18.66 -31.35 -8.67
N LYS A 99 -17.94 -31.98 -7.74
CA LYS A 99 -18.46 -32.55 -6.49
C LYS A 99 -17.94 -31.80 -5.25
N PHE A 100 -16.69 -31.37 -5.29
CA PHE A 100 -16.07 -30.51 -4.30
C PHE A 100 -15.68 -29.20 -5.01
N GLY A 101 -16.55 -28.20 -4.94
CA GLY A 101 -16.29 -26.89 -5.55
C GLY A 101 -15.47 -25.99 -4.65
N TYR A 102 -15.02 -24.85 -5.18
CA TYR A 102 -14.33 -23.85 -4.37
C TYR A 102 -15.13 -23.38 -3.12
N HIS A 103 -16.46 -23.30 -3.22
CA HIS A 103 -17.34 -22.97 -2.11
C HIS A 103 -17.25 -23.95 -0.92
N ASP A 104 -16.83 -25.20 -1.15
CA ASP A 104 -16.67 -26.21 -0.09
C ASP A 104 -15.43 -25.95 0.79
N PHE A 105 -14.52 -25.06 0.39
CA PHE A 105 -13.45 -24.58 1.26
C PHE A 105 -13.92 -23.54 2.29
N VAL A 106 -15.10 -22.92 2.10
CA VAL A 106 -15.59 -21.85 2.99
C VAL A 106 -15.70 -22.33 4.46
N PRO A 107 -16.28 -23.51 4.77
CA PRO A 107 -16.32 -24.02 6.14
C PRO A 107 -14.94 -24.38 6.73
N MET A 108 -13.93 -24.55 5.87
CA MET A 108 -12.55 -24.86 6.27
C MET A 108 -11.74 -23.60 6.60
N PHE A 109 -12.13 -22.44 6.06
CA PHE A 109 -11.55 -21.15 6.41
C PHE A 109 -12.09 -20.66 7.75
N LYS A 110 -11.46 -21.07 8.85
CA LYS A 110 -11.93 -20.78 10.21
C LYS A 110 -11.20 -19.63 10.91
N ALA A 111 -10.02 -19.24 10.43
CA ALA A 111 -9.19 -18.20 11.04
C ALA A 111 -8.93 -18.40 12.56
N GLU A 112 -8.75 -19.66 12.99
CA GLU A 112 -8.72 -20.05 14.42
C GLU A 112 -7.62 -19.37 15.27
N LYS A 113 -6.58 -18.88 14.60
CA LYS A 113 -5.41 -18.23 15.21
C LYS A 113 -5.24 -16.78 14.72
N PHE A 114 -6.25 -16.22 14.06
CA PHE A 114 -6.25 -14.83 13.66
C PHE A 114 -6.37 -13.91 14.88
N ASP A 115 -5.45 -12.95 14.96
CA ASP A 115 -5.42 -11.90 15.96
C ASP A 115 -5.11 -10.56 15.26
N ALA A 116 -6.15 -9.73 15.15
CA ALA A 116 -6.07 -8.40 14.56
C ALA A 116 -5.06 -7.49 15.27
N HIS A 117 -4.94 -7.58 16.59
CA HIS A 117 -4.00 -6.78 17.37
C HIS A 117 -2.55 -7.23 17.15
N ALA A 118 -2.32 -8.54 17.05
CA ALA A 118 -0.99 -9.07 16.74
C ALA A 118 -0.53 -8.64 15.34
N TRP A 119 -1.43 -8.70 14.34
CA TRP A 119 -1.15 -8.24 12.98
C TRP A 119 -0.85 -6.74 12.94
N ALA A 120 -1.73 -5.90 13.52
CA ALA A 120 -1.51 -4.45 13.55
C ALA A 120 -0.21 -4.07 14.29
N ALA A 121 0.14 -4.78 15.37
CA ALA A 121 1.39 -4.57 16.08
C ALA A 121 2.62 -4.99 15.25
N LEU A 122 2.54 -6.07 14.46
CA LEU A 122 3.60 -6.46 13.55
C LEU A 122 3.78 -5.43 12.43
N PHE A 123 2.69 -4.95 11.84
CA PHE A 123 2.72 -3.94 10.77
C PHE A 123 3.25 -2.59 11.28
N GLU A 124 2.89 -2.17 12.50
CA GLU A 124 3.49 -0.99 13.12
C GLU A 124 5.00 -1.17 13.30
N LYS A 125 5.43 -2.33 13.83
CA LYS A 125 6.84 -2.63 14.08
C LYS A 125 7.67 -2.71 12.80
N SER A 126 7.08 -3.07 11.67
CA SER A 126 7.75 -3.07 10.37
C SER A 126 7.98 -1.65 9.81
N GLY A 127 7.37 -0.63 10.42
CA GLY A 127 7.41 0.74 9.95
C GLY A 127 6.30 1.11 8.97
N ALA A 128 5.30 0.24 8.74
CA ALA A 128 4.17 0.60 7.89
C ALA A 128 3.44 1.85 8.43
N LYS A 129 3.01 2.72 7.52
CA LYS A 129 2.19 3.91 7.84
C LYS A 129 0.74 3.76 7.40
N PHE A 130 0.49 2.85 6.48
CA PHE A 130 -0.83 2.39 6.08
C PHE A 130 -0.85 0.86 6.06
N ALA A 131 -1.96 0.25 6.47
CA ALA A 131 -2.10 -1.19 6.44
C ALA A 131 -3.54 -1.67 6.20
N GLY A 132 -3.71 -2.91 5.77
CA GLY A 132 -5.03 -3.53 5.65
C GLY A 132 -4.96 -4.95 5.06
N ILE A 133 -6.04 -5.37 4.42
CA ILE A 133 -6.14 -6.65 3.71
C ILE A 133 -6.87 -6.50 2.38
N VAL A 134 -6.80 -7.53 1.56
CA VAL A 134 -7.77 -7.76 0.50
C VAL A 134 -9.15 -7.95 1.14
N ALA A 135 -9.97 -6.91 1.08
CA ALA A 135 -11.33 -6.93 1.61
C ALA A 135 -12.19 -7.92 0.81
N GLN A 136 -11.99 -7.97 -0.51
CA GLN A 136 -12.53 -9.01 -1.37
C GLN A 136 -11.67 -9.22 -2.60
N HIS A 137 -11.24 -10.47 -2.81
CA HIS A 137 -10.46 -10.89 -3.96
C HIS A 137 -11.39 -11.17 -5.16
N HIS A 138 -10.88 -11.82 -6.21
CA HIS A 138 -11.68 -12.18 -7.39
C HIS A 138 -12.70 -13.31 -7.15
N ASP A 139 -12.55 -14.03 -6.03
CA ASP A 139 -13.18 -15.32 -5.74
C ASP A 139 -14.60 -15.23 -5.18
N GLY A 140 -15.12 -14.02 -5.01
CA GLY A 140 -16.47 -13.76 -4.50
C GLY A 140 -16.60 -13.78 -2.98
N TRP A 141 -15.49 -13.88 -2.23
CA TRP A 141 -15.46 -13.89 -0.77
C TRP A 141 -15.22 -12.49 -0.17
N SER A 142 -16.05 -12.08 0.79
CA SER A 142 -15.91 -10.81 1.51
C SER A 142 -15.34 -11.04 2.92
N ASN A 143 -14.21 -10.40 3.24
CA ASN A 143 -13.58 -10.50 4.56
C ASN A 143 -14.22 -9.60 5.64
N TRP A 144 -15.35 -8.96 5.36
CA TRP A 144 -16.09 -8.10 6.30
C TRP A 144 -17.52 -8.60 6.53
N ALA A 145 -18.23 -8.01 7.48
CA ALA A 145 -19.65 -8.29 7.74
C ALA A 145 -20.60 -7.69 6.67
N SER A 146 -20.59 -8.24 5.45
CA SER A 146 -21.44 -7.74 4.35
C SER A 146 -22.91 -8.12 4.53
N LYS A 147 -23.83 -7.18 4.26
CA LYS A 147 -25.27 -7.47 4.14
C LYS A 147 -25.68 -7.76 2.69
N ILE A 148 -24.84 -7.39 1.73
CA ILE A 148 -25.07 -7.57 0.28
C ILE A 148 -24.55 -8.92 -0.20
N ASN A 149 -23.40 -9.37 0.31
CA ASN A 149 -22.79 -10.63 -0.08
C ASN A 149 -22.89 -11.66 1.06
N PRO A 150 -23.70 -12.73 0.93
CA PRO A 150 -23.79 -13.77 1.95
C PRO A 150 -22.50 -14.59 2.09
N TRP A 151 -21.61 -14.57 1.09
CA TRP A 151 -20.29 -15.20 1.14
C TRP A 151 -19.30 -14.30 1.86
N ASN A 152 -19.47 -14.19 3.19
CA ASN A 152 -18.68 -13.29 4.00
C ASN A 152 -18.21 -13.90 5.33
N ALA A 153 -17.18 -13.30 5.92
CA ALA A 153 -16.50 -13.81 7.10
C ALA A 153 -17.35 -13.81 8.38
N LEU A 154 -18.40 -12.99 8.46
CA LEU A 154 -19.32 -12.98 9.60
C LEU A 154 -20.38 -14.09 9.46
N ASP A 155 -20.98 -14.22 8.29
CA ASP A 155 -22.05 -15.18 8.04
C ASP A 155 -21.55 -16.60 7.80
N MET A 156 -20.28 -16.78 7.41
CA MET A 156 -19.69 -18.07 7.06
C MET A 156 -18.23 -18.17 7.55
N GLY A 157 -17.63 -19.36 7.39
CA GLY A 157 -16.21 -19.59 7.73
C GLY A 157 -15.86 -19.17 9.17
N PRO A 158 -15.10 -18.08 9.39
CA PRO A 158 -14.65 -17.64 10.72
C PRO A 158 -15.75 -17.19 11.68
N LYS A 159 -16.95 -16.85 11.18
CA LYS A 159 -18.07 -16.30 11.97
C LYS A 159 -17.72 -15.03 12.77
N ARG A 160 -16.89 -14.17 12.18
CA ARG A 160 -16.45 -12.89 12.77
C ARG A 160 -16.15 -11.85 11.70
N ASP A 161 -16.29 -10.57 12.06
CA ASP A 161 -15.96 -9.46 11.16
C ASP A 161 -14.45 -9.22 11.11
N VAL A 162 -13.74 -10.05 10.33
CA VAL A 162 -12.28 -10.03 10.20
C VAL A 162 -11.75 -8.64 9.82
N TYR A 163 -12.34 -8.01 8.80
CA TYR A 163 -11.94 -6.67 8.36
C TYR A 163 -12.25 -5.60 9.42
N GLY A 164 -13.41 -5.68 10.07
CA GLY A 164 -13.77 -4.75 11.15
C GLY A 164 -12.81 -4.79 12.33
N GLU A 165 -12.49 -6.00 12.82
CA GLU A 165 -11.53 -6.16 13.91
C GLU A 165 -10.13 -5.65 13.55
N LEU A 166 -9.67 -5.91 12.32
CA LEU A 166 -8.38 -5.42 11.85
C LEU A 166 -8.38 -3.89 11.67
N SER A 167 -9.46 -3.32 11.14
CA SER A 167 -9.65 -1.87 11.02
C SER A 167 -9.48 -1.18 12.37
N GLU A 168 -10.16 -1.68 13.41
CA GLU A 168 -10.03 -1.14 14.76
C GLU A 168 -8.59 -1.25 15.29
N ALA A 169 -7.93 -2.40 15.07
CA ALA A 169 -6.57 -2.62 15.53
C ALA A 169 -5.55 -1.70 14.83
N ILE A 170 -5.71 -1.48 13.53
CA ILE A 170 -4.85 -0.59 12.72
C ILE A 170 -5.01 0.87 13.17
N HIS A 171 -6.25 1.33 13.38
CA HIS A 171 -6.49 2.67 13.89
C HIS A 171 -5.91 2.87 15.30
N LYS A 172 -6.00 1.87 16.19
CA LYS A 172 -5.35 1.91 17.53
C LYS A 172 -3.82 2.02 17.46
N LYS A 173 -3.22 1.69 16.32
CA LYS A 173 -1.78 1.85 16.03
C LYS A 173 -1.43 3.12 15.25
N ASN A 174 -2.39 4.02 15.08
CA ASN A 174 -2.24 5.27 14.31
C ASN A 174 -1.75 5.06 12.87
N MET A 175 -2.04 3.90 12.29
CA MET A 175 -1.83 3.63 10.88
C MET A 175 -3.10 3.94 10.08
N LYS A 176 -2.90 4.29 8.82
CA LYS A 176 -3.97 4.53 7.84
C LYS A 176 -4.55 3.21 7.35
N LEU A 177 -5.86 3.14 7.16
CA LEU A 177 -6.54 1.89 6.81
C LEU A 177 -6.63 1.70 5.29
N VAL A 178 -6.29 0.49 4.84
CA VAL A 178 -6.40 0.04 3.44
C VAL A 178 -7.57 -0.94 3.29
N ALA A 179 -8.37 -0.78 2.23
CA ALA A 179 -9.29 -1.79 1.73
C ALA A 179 -8.92 -2.13 0.28
N SER A 180 -8.49 -3.36 0.01
CA SER A 180 -8.21 -3.78 -1.38
C SER A 180 -9.36 -4.58 -1.98
N PHE A 181 -9.78 -4.20 -3.20
CA PHE A 181 -10.88 -4.81 -3.94
C PHE A 181 -10.46 -5.29 -5.32
N HIS A 182 -10.69 -6.57 -5.57
CA HIS A 182 -10.36 -7.23 -6.84
C HIS A 182 -11.62 -7.78 -7.53
N MET A 183 -12.80 -7.46 -6.99
CA MET A 183 -14.06 -8.10 -7.36
C MET A 183 -14.49 -7.85 -8.80
N ALA A 184 -14.03 -6.80 -9.51
CA ALA A 184 -14.50 -6.47 -10.86
C ALA A 184 -14.30 -7.62 -11.88
N ARG A 185 -13.25 -8.43 -11.70
CA ARG A 185 -12.97 -9.62 -12.52
C ARG A 185 -13.95 -10.78 -12.29
N ASN A 186 -14.63 -10.83 -11.13
CA ASN A 186 -15.53 -11.94 -10.75
C ASN A 186 -16.70 -12.14 -11.72
N LEU A 187 -17.29 -11.05 -12.24
CA LEU A 187 -18.45 -11.11 -13.14
C LEU A 187 -18.19 -12.00 -14.36
N GLN A 188 -19.02 -13.03 -14.51
CA GLN A 188 -19.07 -13.92 -15.66
C GLN A 188 -19.71 -13.20 -16.87
N ILE A 189 -18.97 -13.07 -17.96
CA ILE A 189 -19.43 -12.37 -19.18
C ILE A 189 -19.38 -13.25 -20.45
N PHE A 190 -18.91 -14.49 -20.35
CA PHE A 190 -18.68 -15.38 -21.49
C PHE A 190 -19.59 -16.61 -21.53
N LYS A 191 -20.68 -16.63 -20.74
CA LYS A 191 -21.68 -17.71 -20.75
C LYS A 191 -22.04 -18.19 -22.17
N GLU A 192 -22.37 -17.25 -23.05
CA GLU A 192 -22.81 -17.52 -24.43
C GLU A 192 -21.66 -17.58 -25.46
N GLN A 193 -20.40 -17.59 -25.02
CA GLN A 193 -19.19 -17.57 -25.88
C GLN A 193 -18.24 -18.72 -25.52
N PRO A 194 -18.50 -19.96 -25.99
CA PRO A 194 -17.72 -21.15 -25.64
C PRO A 194 -16.21 -21.04 -25.87
N GLU A 195 -15.81 -20.32 -26.92
CA GLU A 195 -14.42 -20.06 -27.26
C GLU A 195 -13.69 -19.17 -26.24
N LYS A 196 -14.43 -18.48 -25.36
CA LYS A 196 -13.91 -17.61 -24.30
C LYS A 196 -14.18 -18.13 -22.90
N TRP A 197 -14.69 -19.34 -22.74
CA TRP A 197 -14.98 -19.92 -21.42
C TRP A 197 -13.76 -19.99 -20.49
N LEU A 198 -12.54 -20.07 -21.02
CA LEU A 198 -11.28 -20.03 -20.26
C LEU A 198 -10.62 -18.65 -20.23
N ASN A 199 -11.24 -17.59 -20.77
CA ASN A 199 -10.67 -16.24 -20.75
C ASN A 199 -10.78 -15.65 -19.33
N ASP A 200 -9.72 -15.00 -18.86
CA ASP A 200 -9.56 -14.51 -17.48
C ASP A 200 -10.18 -13.12 -17.23
N THR A 201 -10.73 -12.49 -18.26
CA THR A 201 -11.61 -11.31 -18.09
C THR A 201 -12.82 -11.67 -17.22
N SER A 202 -13.26 -12.93 -17.22
CA SER A 202 -14.11 -13.53 -16.16
C SER A 202 -13.25 -14.39 -15.25
N TYR A 203 -13.26 -14.15 -13.94
CA TYR A 203 -12.34 -14.83 -13.02
C TYR A 203 -12.56 -16.34 -12.94
N PHE A 204 -13.81 -16.81 -12.94
CA PHE A 204 -14.08 -18.25 -13.01
C PHE A 204 -14.29 -18.66 -14.47
N PRO A 205 -13.72 -19.81 -14.90
CA PRO A 205 -14.03 -20.34 -16.20
C PRO A 205 -15.50 -20.77 -16.24
N TYR A 206 -16.17 -20.54 -17.36
CA TYR A 206 -17.54 -21.04 -17.54
C TYR A 206 -17.49 -22.51 -17.95
N ASN A 207 -18.06 -23.40 -17.13
CA ASN A 207 -18.17 -24.81 -17.46
C ASN A 207 -19.54 -25.34 -16.99
N PRO A 208 -20.45 -25.73 -17.91
CA PRO A 208 -21.79 -26.24 -17.59
C PRO A 208 -21.82 -27.45 -16.63
N LYS A 209 -20.69 -28.13 -16.43
CA LYS A 209 -20.56 -29.30 -15.55
C LYS A 209 -19.99 -28.97 -14.17
N MET A 210 -19.67 -27.70 -13.91
CA MET A 210 -19.02 -27.26 -12.67
C MET A 210 -19.85 -26.18 -11.96
N PRO A 211 -19.66 -26.01 -10.63
CA PRO A 211 -20.34 -24.97 -9.85
C PRO A 211 -20.17 -23.54 -10.38
N THR A 212 -19.09 -23.28 -11.14
CA THR A 212 -18.80 -21.96 -11.73
C THR A 212 -19.87 -21.46 -12.72
N SER A 213 -20.73 -22.35 -13.23
CA SER A 213 -21.86 -22.02 -14.09
C SER A 213 -23.23 -22.13 -13.40
N SER A 214 -23.24 -22.38 -12.07
CA SER A 214 -24.47 -22.58 -11.32
C SER A 214 -25.39 -21.36 -11.40
N GLU A 215 -26.69 -21.62 -11.56
CA GLU A 215 -27.76 -20.61 -11.49
C GLU A 215 -28.46 -20.60 -10.13
N ASP A 216 -28.05 -21.48 -9.19
CA ASP A 216 -28.47 -21.39 -7.79
C ASP A 216 -28.10 -19.99 -7.25
N PRO A 217 -29.05 -19.22 -6.66
CA PRO A 217 -28.78 -17.83 -6.29
C PRO A 217 -27.58 -17.64 -5.37
N LEU A 218 -27.32 -18.59 -4.46
CA LEU A 218 -26.22 -18.49 -3.53
C LEU A 218 -24.89 -18.79 -4.26
N LEU A 219 -24.78 -19.91 -4.96
CA LEU A 219 -23.55 -20.24 -5.70
C LEU A 219 -23.25 -19.25 -6.83
N ALA A 220 -24.28 -18.84 -7.59
CA ALA A 220 -24.16 -17.85 -8.65
C ALA A 220 -23.54 -16.55 -8.14
N LYS A 221 -23.87 -16.13 -6.91
CA LYS A 221 -23.31 -14.94 -6.27
C LYS A 221 -21.80 -15.06 -5.98
N MET A 222 -21.31 -16.22 -5.55
CA MET A 222 -19.87 -16.45 -5.33
C MET A 222 -19.11 -16.47 -6.65
N TYR A 223 -19.62 -17.21 -7.63
CA TYR A 223 -18.95 -17.45 -8.91
C TYR A 223 -19.15 -16.33 -9.94
N GLY A 224 -19.83 -15.25 -9.57
CA GLY A 224 -20.09 -14.11 -10.45
C GLY A 224 -21.03 -14.41 -11.61
N ASN A 225 -21.76 -15.53 -11.56
CA ASN A 225 -22.73 -15.95 -12.59
C ASN A 225 -24.12 -15.31 -12.35
N ILE A 226 -24.13 -14.00 -12.11
CA ILE A 226 -25.34 -13.21 -11.86
C ILE A 226 -25.58 -12.20 -13.00
N PRO A 227 -26.81 -11.66 -13.15
CA PRO A 227 -27.07 -10.60 -14.12
C PRO A 227 -26.16 -9.39 -13.94
N LYS A 228 -25.66 -8.82 -15.04
CA LYS A 228 -24.70 -7.71 -15.03
C LYS A 228 -25.16 -6.51 -14.21
N GLU A 229 -26.41 -6.07 -14.38
CA GLU A 229 -26.96 -4.95 -13.60
C GLU A 229 -26.98 -5.23 -12.11
N LYS A 230 -27.29 -6.47 -11.70
CA LYS A 230 -27.20 -6.85 -10.28
C LYS A 230 -25.76 -6.76 -9.80
N PHE A 231 -24.81 -7.28 -10.58
CA PHE A 231 -23.39 -7.21 -10.25
C PHE A 231 -22.89 -5.77 -10.09
N TYR A 232 -23.26 -4.86 -11.00
CA TYR A 232 -22.83 -3.45 -10.92
C TYR A 232 -23.41 -2.73 -9.70
N ASN A 233 -24.68 -2.97 -9.37
CA ASN A 233 -25.30 -2.46 -8.15
C ASN A 233 -24.64 -3.04 -6.89
N ASP A 234 -24.37 -4.35 -6.87
CA ASP A 234 -23.68 -4.99 -5.76
C ASP A 234 -22.23 -4.48 -5.62
N TRP A 235 -21.53 -4.19 -6.74
CA TRP A 235 -20.16 -3.66 -6.74
C TRP A 235 -20.10 -2.32 -6.01
N ILE A 236 -20.93 -1.34 -6.40
CA ILE A 236 -20.96 -0.05 -5.71
C ILE A 236 -21.53 -0.17 -4.29
N GLY A 237 -22.54 -1.02 -4.08
CA GLY A 237 -23.13 -1.23 -2.76
C GLY A 237 -22.14 -1.78 -1.75
N GLN A 238 -21.34 -2.78 -2.12
CA GLN A 238 -20.30 -3.35 -1.25
C GLN A 238 -19.19 -2.34 -0.94
N LEU A 239 -18.80 -1.49 -1.91
CA LEU A 239 -17.86 -0.40 -1.64
C LEU A 239 -18.43 0.59 -0.62
N LYS A 240 -19.71 0.96 -0.74
CA LYS A 240 -20.39 1.82 0.23
C LYS A 240 -20.46 1.17 1.61
N GLU A 241 -20.79 -0.12 1.72
CA GLU A 241 -20.76 -0.83 3.01
C GLU A 241 -19.40 -0.70 3.70
N VAL A 242 -18.30 -0.88 2.95
CA VAL A 242 -16.96 -0.79 3.54
C VAL A 242 -16.60 0.66 3.92
N ILE A 243 -16.97 1.63 3.08
CA ILE A 243 -16.77 3.06 3.36
C ILE A 243 -17.52 3.51 4.63
N ASP A 244 -18.78 3.11 4.74
CA ASP A 244 -19.66 3.53 5.82
C ASP A 244 -19.26 2.89 7.16
N ASN A 245 -18.97 1.58 7.15
CA ASN A 245 -18.72 0.82 8.38
C ASN A 245 -17.28 0.95 8.89
N TYR A 246 -16.30 1.13 8.01
CA TYR A 246 -14.88 1.03 8.40
C TYR A 246 -14.04 2.25 8.03
N SER A 247 -14.55 3.12 7.16
CA SER A 247 -13.92 4.38 6.75
C SER A 247 -12.44 4.24 6.33
N PRO A 248 -12.11 3.42 5.32
CA PRO A 248 -10.75 3.28 4.81
C PRO A 248 -10.17 4.63 4.37
N ASP A 249 -8.85 4.79 4.50
CA ASP A 249 -8.10 5.94 4.00
C ASP A 249 -7.57 5.70 2.58
N LEU A 250 -7.27 4.43 2.24
CA LEU A 250 -6.86 3.99 0.91
C LEU A 250 -7.80 2.88 0.43
N ILE A 251 -8.44 3.10 -0.73
CA ILE A 251 -9.12 2.03 -1.47
C ILE A 251 -8.24 1.61 -2.62
N TYR A 252 -7.84 0.34 -2.65
CA TYR A 252 -7.08 -0.21 -3.75
C TYR A 252 -8.01 -0.95 -4.70
N PHE A 253 -7.87 -0.71 -6.01
CA PHE A 253 -8.50 -1.53 -7.03
C PHE A 253 -7.47 -2.31 -7.82
N ASP A 254 -7.70 -3.61 -7.93
CA ASP A 254 -7.04 -4.44 -8.93
C ASP A 254 -7.59 -4.16 -10.34
N SER A 255 -7.00 -4.78 -11.36
CA SER A 255 -7.39 -4.73 -12.76
C SER A 255 -8.86 -5.14 -13.00
N GLN A 256 -9.32 -4.84 -14.22
CA GLN A 256 -10.65 -5.16 -14.75
C GLN A 256 -11.78 -4.22 -14.28
N THR A 257 -11.47 -3.07 -13.68
CA THR A 257 -12.48 -2.08 -13.27
C THR A 257 -13.13 -1.33 -14.44
N GLN A 258 -12.48 -1.22 -15.60
CA GLN A 258 -13.05 -0.78 -16.87
C GLN A 258 -14.25 -1.63 -17.34
N LYS A 259 -14.43 -2.87 -16.82
CA LYS A 259 -15.66 -3.66 -17.04
C LYS A 259 -16.88 -3.09 -16.30
N ILE A 260 -16.63 -2.30 -15.26
CA ILE A 260 -17.67 -1.61 -14.50
C ILE A 260 -18.06 -0.35 -15.29
N PRO A 261 -19.35 -0.13 -15.59
CA PRO A 261 -19.76 1.02 -16.37
C PRO A 261 -19.30 2.31 -15.72
N GLU A 262 -18.92 3.29 -16.56
CA GLU A 262 -18.32 4.54 -16.10
C GLU A 262 -19.20 5.29 -15.09
N SER A 263 -20.54 5.19 -15.22
CA SER A 263 -21.48 5.76 -14.26
C SER A 263 -21.27 5.23 -12.83
N TYR A 264 -21.10 3.92 -12.66
CA TYR A 264 -20.84 3.32 -11.35
C TYR A 264 -19.45 3.71 -10.81
N ARG A 265 -18.44 3.80 -11.68
CA ARG A 265 -17.10 4.28 -11.29
C ARG A 265 -17.13 5.73 -10.79
N LYS A 266 -17.82 6.63 -11.50
CA LYS A 266 -18.04 8.02 -11.06
C LYS A 266 -18.84 8.10 -9.76
N ALA A 267 -19.89 7.30 -9.63
CA ALA A 267 -20.71 7.25 -8.43
C ALA A 267 -19.91 6.77 -7.21
N PHE A 268 -19.04 5.76 -7.36
CA PHE A 268 -18.09 5.38 -6.33
C PHE A 268 -17.17 6.55 -5.95
N THR A 269 -16.52 7.18 -6.93
CA THR A 269 -15.55 8.27 -6.66
C THR A 269 -16.23 9.43 -5.95
N ALA A 270 -17.41 9.86 -6.40
CA ALA A 270 -18.18 10.92 -5.75
C ALA A 270 -18.57 10.54 -4.32
N TYR A 271 -19.02 9.30 -4.11
CA TYR A 271 -19.38 8.82 -2.78
C TYR A 271 -18.20 8.85 -1.81
N TYR A 272 -17.05 8.31 -2.22
CA TYR A 272 -15.87 8.22 -1.37
C TYR A 272 -15.29 9.61 -1.04
N PHE A 273 -15.27 10.52 -2.00
CA PHE A 273 -14.81 11.89 -1.76
C PHE A 273 -15.76 12.70 -0.89
N ASN A 274 -17.07 12.56 -1.07
CA ASN A 274 -18.07 13.22 -0.23
C ASN A 274 -18.05 12.67 1.22
N ASP A 275 -17.85 11.37 1.40
CA ASP A 275 -17.64 10.78 2.74
C ASP A 275 -16.38 11.37 3.41
N ALA A 276 -15.30 11.51 2.65
CA ALA A 276 -14.06 12.11 3.14
C ALA A 276 -14.24 13.57 3.57
N VAL A 277 -14.98 14.37 2.78
CA VAL A 277 -15.34 15.76 3.13
C VAL A 277 -16.17 15.79 4.42
N ALA A 278 -17.22 14.97 4.51
CA ALA A 278 -18.10 14.90 5.68
C ALA A 278 -17.35 14.51 6.96
N LYS A 279 -16.33 13.66 6.84
CA LYS A 279 -15.47 13.22 7.95
C LYS A 279 -14.23 14.10 8.17
N ASN A 280 -14.07 15.18 7.40
CA ASN A 280 -12.90 16.07 7.42
C ASN A 280 -11.57 15.28 7.35
N LYS A 281 -11.50 14.32 6.41
CA LYS A 281 -10.32 13.49 6.16
C LYS A 281 -9.92 13.54 4.70
N GLN A 282 -8.67 13.16 4.43
CA GLN A 282 -8.19 12.95 3.06
C GLN A 282 -8.09 11.45 2.79
N VAL A 283 -8.68 11.03 1.68
CA VAL A 283 -8.62 9.69 1.14
C VAL A 283 -7.84 9.64 -0.17
N VAL A 284 -7.40 8.45 -0.53
CA VAL A 284 -6.81 8.12 -1.84
C VAL A 284 -7.41 6.81 -2.35
N PHE A 285 -7.45 6.63 -3.66
CA PHE A 285 -7.67 5.31 -4.25
C PHE A 285 -6.76 5.06 -5.44
N THR A 286 -6.45 3.79 -5.70
CA THR A 286 -5.57 3.39 -6.80
C THR A 286 -6.32 2.73 -7.95
N HIS A 287 -5.66 2.65 -9.10
CA HIS A 287 -6.10 1.88 -10.26
C HIS A 287 -4.92 1.20 -10.95
N LYS A 288 -5.19 0.15 -11.71
CA LYS A 288 -4.24 -0.48 -12.63
C LYS A 288 -4.49 0.01 -14.06
N GLU A 289 -3.45 -0.02 -14.90
CA GLU A 289 -3.56 0.02 -16.36
C GLU A 289 -4.38 1.19 -16.95
N GLY A 290 -4.37 2.36 -16.30
CA GLY A 290 -5.13 3.54 -16.74
C GLY A 290 -6.67 3.38 -16.67
N GLU A 291 -7.18 2.45 -15.87
CA GLU A 291 -8.62 2.15 -15.77
C GLU A 291 -9.43 3.27 -15.08
N PHE A 292 -8.76 4.21 -14.39
CA PHE A 292 -9.33 5.46 -13.89
C PHE A 292 -8.48 6.67 -14.33
N PRO A 293 -9.07 7.87 -14.42
CA PRO A 293 -8.29 9.08 -14.67
C PRO A 293 -7.30 9.35 -13.54
N LYS A 294 -6.05 9.69 -13.90
CA LYS A 294 -5.02 10.08 -12.92
C LYS A 294 -5.45 11.26 -12.07
N SER A 295 -6.17 12.22 -12.67
CA SER A 295 -6.70 13.41 -11.98
C SER A 295 -7.59 13.14 -10.77
N VAL A 296 -8.00 11.90 -10.51
CA VAL A 296 -8.78 11.50 -9.33
C VAL A 296 -8.19 10.32 -8.58
N SER A 297 -7.13 9.68 -9.09
CA SER A 297 -6.66 8.37 -8.60
C SER A 297 -5.19 8.14 -8.89
N LEU A 298 -4.56 7.26 -8.12
CA LEU A 298 -3.15 6.95 -8.28
C LEU A 298 -2.96 5.69 -9.12
N GLU A 299 -2.06 5.76 -10.10
CA GLU A 299 -1.67 4.58 -10.84
C GLU A 299 -0.83 3.67 -9.94
N ASP A 300 -1.14 2.38 -10.00
CA ASP A 300 -0.48 1.35 -9.23
C ASP A 300 0.14 0.28 -10.13
N PHE A 301 1.42 -0.03 -9.89
CA PHE A 301 2.22 -0.91 -10.74
C PHE A 301 2.50 -2.26 -10.06
N GLU A 302 1.74 -3.30 -10.42
CA GLU A 302 1.93 -4.66 -9.87
C GLU A 302 3.34 -5.18 -10.08
N LYS A 303 4.07 -5.48 -8.99
CA LYS A 303 5.46 -5.96 -9.03
C LYS A 303 6.30 -5.13 -10.00
N GLY A 304 6.01 -3.83 -9.99
CA GLY A 304 6.38 -2.90 -11.04
C GLY A 304 6.89 -1.59 -10.47
N ARG A 305 7.40 -0.73 -11.35
CA ARG A 305 7.95 0.58 -10.95
C ARG A 305 8.30 1.43 -12.15
N MET A 306 8.50 2.71 -11.89
CA MET A 306 9.04 3.65 -12.87
C MET A 306 10.57 3.52 -12.98
N ASN A 307 11.11 3.74 -14.18
CA ASN A 307 12.56 3.76 -14.44
C ASN A 307 13.17 5.17 -14.33
N LYS A 308 12.35 6.19 -14.08
CA LYS A 308 12.73 7.60 -13.96
C LYS A 308 11.88 8.30 -12.91
N ILE A 309 12.30 9.50 -12.49
CA ILE A 309 11.47 10.40 -11.70
C ILE A 309 10.22 10.76 -12.51
N THR A 310 9.07 10.75 -11.85
CA THR A 310 7.78 11.12 -12.43
C THR A 310 7.20 12.34 -11.73
N LYS A 311 6.35 13.07 -12.45
CA LYS A 311 5.59 14.19 -11.88
C LYS A 311 4.47 13.68 -10.98
N ASP A 312 3.70 12.73 -11.50
CA ASP A 312 2.58 12.15 -10.79
C ASP A 312 3.10 11.21 -9.70
N TYR A 313 2.43 11.18 -8.56
CA TYR A 313 2.73 10.21 -7.51
C TYR A 313 2.11 8.87 -7.88
N TRP A 314 2.75 7.76 -7.49
CA TRP A 314 2.29 6.42 -7.85
C TRP A 314 2.47 5.43 -6.70
N LEU A 315 1.74 4.32 -6.77
CA LEU A 315 1.91 3.17 -5.88
C LEU A 315 2.56 2.02 -6.66
N THR A 316 3.30 1.18 -5.95
CA THR A 316 3.57 -0.17 -6.41
C THR A 316 3.30 -1.14 -5.28
N ASP A 317 2.69 -2.25 -5.63
CA ASP A 317 2.54 -3.42 -4.81
C ASP A 317 3.64 -4.44 -5.11
N GLU A 318 4.24 -4.96 -4.04
CA GLU A 318 5.23 -6.04 -4.06
C GLU A 318 4.86 -7.05 -2.98
N THR A 319 5.47 -8.23 -2.97
CA THR A 319 5.24 -9.24 -1.95
C THR A 319 6.53 -9.68 -1.25
N VAL A 320 6.43 -10.09 0.01
CA VAL A 320 7.52 -10.78 0.72
C VAL A 320 7.87 -12.13 0.07
N SER A 321 6.94 -12.70 -0.68
CA SER A 321 7.08 -14.01 -1.30
C SER A 321 7.63 -13.98 -2.73
N VAL A 322 7.86 -15.16 -3.29
CA VAL A 322 8.19 -15.40 -4.69
C VAL A 322 7.08 -16.27 -5.29
N GLY A 323 6.48 -15.82 -6.39
CA GLY A 323 5.53 -16.63 -7.18
C GLY A 323 4.05 -16.51 -6.82
N SER A 324 3.66 -16.18 -5.57
CA SER A 324 2.24 -16.02 -5.20
C SER A 324 2.01 -14.89 -4.20
N TRP A 325 0.83 -14.27 -4.21
CA TRP A 325 0.38 -13.34 -3.19
C TRP A 325 -0.18 -14.04 -1.93
N SER A 326 -0.83 -15.20 -2.07
CA SER A 326 -1.37 -15.99 -0.94
C SER A 326 -0.37 -17.05 -0.46
N TYR A 327 -0.61 -17.60 0.73
CA TYR A 327 0.24 -18.64 1.31
C TYR A 327 0.20 -19.94 0.49
N THR A 328 1.38 -20.55 0.31
CA THR A 328 1.53 -21.93 -0.17
C THR A 328 2.55 -22.68 0.67
N ASP A 329 2.46 -24.01 0.70
CA ASP A 329 3.37 -24.85 1.50
C ASP A 329 4.84 -24.71 1.08
N ASN A 330 5.09 -24.40 -0.19
CA ASN A 330 6.41 -24.23 -0.79
C ASN A 330 6.77 -22.77 -1.11
N LEU A 331 6.11 -21.81 -0.45
CA LEU A 331 6.25 -20.39 -0.75
C LEU A 331 7.70 -19.91 -0.52
N GLY A 332 8.39 -19.58 -1.61
CA GLY A 332 9.69 -18.92 -1.55
C GLY A 332 9.55 -17.49 -1.03
N LEU A 333 10.60 -16.94 -0.41
CA LEU A 333 10.61 -15.59 0.14
C LEU A 333 11.76 -14.75 -0.42
N LYS A 334 11.52 -13.44 -0.54
CA LYS A 334 12.54 -12.43 -0.74
C LYS A 334 13.28 -12.17 0.58
N THR A 335 14.48 -11.63 0.48
CA THR A 335 15.27 -11.16 1.61
C THR A 335 14.86 -9.74 2.04
N PRO A 336 15.14 -9.34 3.29
CA PRO A 336 14.92 -7.97 3.76
C PRO A 336 15.66 -6.93 2.90
N SER A 337 16.90 -7.23 2.47
CA SER A 337 17.68 -6.35 1.60
C SER A 337 16.97 -6.05 0.29
N GLU A 338 16.41 -7.07 -0.38
CA GLU A 338 15.68 -6.87 -1.65
C GLU A 338 14.52 -5.89 -1.46
N ILE A 339 13.75 -6.03 -0.38
CA ILE A 339 12.59 -5.18 -0.12
C ILE A 339 13.02 -3.74 0.25
N ILE A 340 14.07 -3.59 1.07
CA ILE A 340 14.64 -2.27 1.41
C ILE A 340 15.16 -1.57 0.16
N HIS A 341 15.78 -2.30 -0.77
CA HIS A 341 16.28 -1.73 -2.02
C HIS A 341 15.13 -1.29 -2.94
N VAL A 342 14.07 -2.10 -3.05
CA VAL A 342 12.86 -1.72 -3.78
C VAL A 342 12.24 -0.46 -3.17
N LEU A 343 12.11 -0.39 -1.84
CA LEU A 343 11.58 0.78 -1.15
C LEU A 343 12.41 2.04 -1.47
N ALA A 344 13.74 1.97 -1.37
CA ALA A 344 14.61 3.10 -1.67
C ALA A 344 14.51 3.57 -3.13
N ASP A 345 14.43 2.63 -4.09
CA ASP A 345 14.29 2.92 -5.52
C ASP A 345 12.91 3.53 -5.87
N VAL A 346 11.85 3.04 -5.23
CA VAL A 346 10.48 3.55 -5.41
C VAL A 346 10.37 4.97 -4.87
N VAL A 347 10.84 5.21 -3.64
CA VAL A 347 10.74 6.51 -2.99
C VAL A 347 11.55 7.58 -3.71
N SER A 348 12.74 7.24 -4.23
CA SER A 348 13.56 8.18 -4.99
C SER A 348 12.96 8.58 -6.35
N LYS A 349 11.96 7.84 -6.84
CA LYS A 349 11.28 8.06 -8.13
C LYS A 349 9.83 8.51 -7.99
N ASN A 350 9.47 9.07 -6.84
CA ASN A 350 8.15 9.65 -6.53
C ASN A 350 7.03 8.62 -6.28
N GLY A 351 7.35 7.44 -5.74
CA GLY A 351 6.36 6.42 -5.43
C GLY A 351 6.24 6.05 -3.94
N ALA A 352 5.22 5.26 -3.63
CA ALA A 352 5.07 4.53 -2.39
C ALA A 352 5.05 3.01 -2.65
N LEU A 353 5.52 2.22 -1.69
CA LEU A 353 5.54 0.76 -1.73
C LEU A 353 4.47 0.19 -0.78
N MET A 354 3.61 -0.67 -1.29
CA MET A 354 2.69 -1.48 -0.50
C MET A 354 3.13 -2.95 -0.54
N LEU A 355 3.57 -3.48 0.59
CA LEU A 355 4.13 -4.82 0.68
C LEU A 355 3.07 -5.84 1.13
N ASN A 356 2.84 -6.86 0.33
CA ASN A 356 2.00 -7.99 0.66
C ASN A 356 2.72 -8.98 1.59
N VAL A 357 1.99 -9.46 2.60
CA VAL A 357 2.28 -10.71 3.32
C VAL A 357 1.25 -11.80 2.99
N SER A 358 1.63 -13.04 3.25
CA SER A 358 0.88 -14.24 2.86
C SER A 358 0.56 -15.08 4.12
N PRO A 359 -0.49 -14.74 4.88
CA PRO A 359 -0.92 -15.49 6.06
C PRO A 359 -1.50 -16.86 5.69
N MET A 360 -1.31 -17.84 6.57
CA MET A 360 -1.94 -19.16 6.46
C MET A 360 -3.46 -19.05 6.70
N ALA A 361 -4.25 -20.00 6.21
CA ALA A 361 -5.71 -20.02 6.39
C ALA A 361 -6.19 -19.90 7.85
N ASN A 362 -5.39 -20.34 8.82
CA ASN A 362 -5.71 -20.21 10.24
C ASN A 362 -5.47 -18.80 10.81
N GLY A 363 -4.89 -17.86 10.05
CA GLY A 363 -4.65 -16.47 10.46
C GLY A 363 -3.27 -16.18 11.01
N ILE A 364 -2.36 -17.16 11.05
CA ILE A 364 -0.94 -16.90 11.36
C ILE A 364 -0.24 -16.32 10.13
N ILE A 365 0.45 -15.20 10.30
CA ILE A 365 1.53 -14.79 9.39
C ILE A 365 2.76 -15.65 9.74
N PRO A 366 3.30 -16.47 8.82
CA PRO A 366 4.45 -17.34 9.10
C PRO A 366 5.66 -16.59 9.68
N GLN A 367 6.37 -17.22 10.63
CA GLN A 367 7.48 -16.57 11.36
C GLN A 367 8.55 -15.99 10.42
N ASN A 368 8.91 -16.73 9.36
CA ASN A 368 9.87 -16.26 8.36
C ASN A 368 9.44 -14.98 7.63
N GLN A 369 8.13 -14.74 7.45
CA GLN A 369 7.63 -13.46 6.93
C GLN A 369 7.63 -12.38 8.01
N GLN A 370 7.32 -12.72 9.26
CA GLN A 370 7.41 -11.78 10.38
C GLN A 370 8.85 -11.27 10.57
N ASP A 371 9.83 -12.16 10.49
CA ASP A 371 11.25 -11.83 10.63
C ASP A 371 11.68 -10.81 9.57
N ILE A 372 11.26 -11.01 8.31
CA ILE A 372 11.50 -10.04 7.22
C ILE A 372 10.92 -8.66 7.55
N LEU A 373 9.67 -8.62 8.00
CA LEU A 373 9.02 -7.37 8.39
C LEU A 373 9.73 -6.67 9.55
N LEU A 374 10.18 -7.43 10.55
CA LEU A 374 10.88 -6.89 11.71
C LEU A 374 12.28 -6.35 11.34
N GLU A 375 12.98 -7.00 10.41
CA GLU A 375 14.27 -6.51 9.88
C GLU A 375 14.10 -5.21 9.08
N ILE A 376 13.07 -5.13 8.23
CA ILE A 376 12.71 -3.88 7.53
C ILE A 376 12.39 -2.77 8.55
N GLY A 377 11.61 -3.08 9.58
CA GLY A 377 11.27 -2.15 10.65
C GLY A 377 12.47 -1.66 11.45
N ALA A 378 13.42 -2.56 11.75
CA ALA A 378 14.66 -2.20 12.42
C ALA A 378 15.49 -1.23 11.57
N TRP A 379 15.54 -1.44 10.25
CA TRP A 379 16.20 -0.52 9.32
C TRP A 379 15.49 0.84 9.25
N LEU A 380 14.16 0.86 9.11
CA LEU A 380 13.35 2.09 9.04
C LEU A 380 13.36 2.89 10.35
N LYS A 381 13.56 2.25 11.50
CA LYS A 381 13.71 2.94 12.79
C LYS A 381 14.94 3.84 12.81
N ILE A 382 16.02 3.44 12.15
CA ILE A 382 17.28 4.20 12.09
C ILE A 382 17.28 5.15 10.88
N ASN A 383 16.84 4.65 9.73
CA ASN A 383 17.00 5.32 8.44
C ASN A 383 15.73 6.01 7.93
N GLY A 384 14.63 5.95 8.70
CA GLY A 384 13.32 6.43 8.28
C GLY A 384 13.25 7.91 7.92
N GLU A 385 14.14 8.75 8.45
CA GLU A 385 14.25 10.17 8.08
C GLU A 385 14.58 10.35 6.58
N ALA A 386 15.28 9.39 5.96
CA ALA A 386 15.57 9.38 4.53
C ALA A 386 14.41 8.87 3.65
N ILE A 387 13.33 8.35 4.28
CA ILE A 387 12.19 7.75 3.60
C ILE A 387 10.94 8.59 3.87
N TYR A 388 10.45 8.59 5.10
CA TYR A 388 9.19 9.23 5.48
C TYR A 388 9.26 10.75 5.31
N GLY A 389 8.22 11.35 4.74
CA GLY A 389 8.16 12.79 4.47
C GLY A 389 9.12 13.29 3.38
N SER A 390 10.03 12.45 2.89
CA SER A 390 10.97 12.85 1.83
C SER A 390 10.27 13.01 0.48
N ARG A 391 10.95 13.69 -0.46
CA ARG A 391 10.57 13.78 -1.88
C ARG A 391 11.78 13.40 -2.73
N PRO A 392 11.59 13.05 -4.02
CA PRO A 392 12.72 12.86 -4.93
C PRO A 392 13.66 14.07 -4.92
N TRP A 393 14.96 13.80 -4.98
CA TRP A 393 15.92 14.82 -5.37
C TRP A 393 15.92 14.97 -6.91
N PHE A 394 16.71 15.90 -7.46
CA PHE A 394 16.81 16.12 -8.91
C PHE A 394 17.31 14.87 -9.66
N VAL A 395 18.08 14.03 -8.97
CA VAL A 395 18.59 12.74 -9.45
C VAL A 395 18.03 11.67 -8.53
N PHE A 396 17.46 10.59 -9.08
CA PHE A 396 16.89 9.51 -8.24
C PHE A 396 17.95 8.53 -7.73
N GLY A 397 19.10 8.45 -8.41
CA GLY A 397 20.15 7.50 -8.08
C GLY A 397 21.31 7.49 -9.08
N GLU A 398 22.37 6.78 -8.71
CA GLU A 398 23.54 6.45 -9.55
C GLU A 398 23.95 5.00 -9.29
N GLY A 399 24.85 4.47 -10.12
CA GLY A 399 25.35 3.10 -10.01
C GLY A 399 25.26 2.30 -11.30
N PRO A 400 25.86 1.10 -11.32
CA PRO A 400 25.88 0.23 -12.49
C PRO A 400 24.51 -0.40 -12.79
N THR A 401 23.63 -0.53 -11.78
CA THR A 401 22.39 -1.29 -11.91
C THR A 401 21.26 -0.42 -12.46
N LYS A 402 20.85 -0.69 -13.68
CA LYS A 402 19.81 0.06 -14.39
C LYS A 402 18.53 -0.75 -14.57
N GLN A 403 17.41 -0.05 -14.45
CA GLN A 403 16.11 -0.56 -14.87
C GLN A 403 15.78 0.05 -16.23
N GLU A 404 15.69 -0.78 -17.26
CA GLU A 404 15.52 -0.29 -18.63
C GLU A 404 14.08 0.18 -18.92
N LYS A 405 13.08 -0.41 -18.27
CA LYS A 405 11.66 -0.18 -18.58
C LYS A 405 10.86 0.21 -17.36
N SER A 406 9.83 1.04 -17.55
CA SER A 406 8.76 1.24 -16.57
C SER A 406 7.62 0.24 -16.83
N GLY A 407 6.84 -0.09 -15.80
CA GLY A 407 5.62 -0.88 -15.95
C GLY A 407 5.43 -1.91 -14.85
N MET A 408 4.49 -2.82 -15.08
CA MET A 408 4.11 -3.93 -14.20
C MET A 408 4.94 -5.18 -14.51
N PHE A 409 5.03 -6.10 -13.54
CA PHE A 409 5.69 -7.41 -13.63
C PHE A 409 7.11 -7.32 -14.18
N LEU A 410 7.93 -6.47 -13.56
CA LEU A 410 9.31 -6.31 -13.96
C LEU A 410 10.17 -7.46 -13.45
N ASP A 411 11.20 -7.79 -14.22
CA ASP A 411 12.21 -8.76 -13.79
C ASP A 411 12.90 -8.31 -12.50
N LYS A 412 13.32 -9.30 -11.71
CA LYS A 412 14.11 -9.06 -10.50
C LYS A 412 15.40 -8.31 -10.86
N ILE A 413 15.64 -7.20 -10.16
CA ILE A 413 16.89 -6.45 -10.20
C ILE A 413 17.60 -6.66 -8.87
N THR A 414 18.88 -7.02 -8.95
CA THR A 414 19.75 -7.16 -7.78
C THR A 414 20.68 -5.96 -7.72
N TYR A 415 20.50 -5.12 -6.71
CA TYR A 415 21.39 -3.99 -6.45
C TYR A 415 22.65 -4.41 -5.71
N THR A 416 23.67 -3.56 -5.80
CA THR A 416 24.95 -3.75 -5.12
C THR A 416 25.32 -2.51 -4.29
N PRO A 417 26.36 -2.59 -3.44
CA PRO A 417 26.89 -1.42 -2.74
C PRO A 417 27.46 -0.31 -3.65
N GLN A 418 27.45 -0.49 -4.97
CA GLN A 418 27.79 0.57 -5.94
C GLN A 418 26.56 1.38 -6.38
N ASP A 419 25.36 0.94 -6.02
CA ASP A 419 24.12 1.63 -6.34
C ASP A 419 23.71 2.56 -5.19
N VAL A 420 23.27 3.77 -5.57
CA VAL A 420 22.82 4.80 -4.65
C VAL A 420 21.43 5.27 -5.05
N ARG A 421 20.57 5.54 -4.08
CA ARG A 421 19.27 6.21 -4.26
C ARG A 421 19.20 7.48 -3.45
N TYR A 422 18.64 8.52 -4.04
CA TYR A 422 18.61 9.84 -3.43
C TYR A 422 17.19 10.29 -3.09
N THR A 423 17.04 10.84 -1.89
CA THR A 423 15.82 11.53 -1.45
C THR A 423 16.20 12.87 -0.84
N LYS A 424 15.23 13.78 -0.72
CA LYS A 424 15.41 15.11 -0.15
C LYS A 424 14.32 15.43 0.86
N ASN A 425 14.70 16.08 1.95
CA ASN A 425 13.78 16.71 2.89
C ASN A 425 14.35 18.08 3.31
N GLY A 426 13.65 19.16 2.98
CA GLY A 426 14.20 20.52 3.17
C GLY A 426 15.53 20.69 2.43
N ASN A 427 16.58 21.07 3.17
CA ASN A 427 17.95 21.24 2.67
C ASN A 427 18.85 20.02 2.91
N THR A 428 18.24 18.89 3.29
CA THR A 428 18.97 17.65 3.52
C THR A 428 18.73 16.73 2.33
N ILE A 429 19.82 16.24 1.75
CA ILE A 429 19.84 15.18 0.75
C ILE A 429 20.29 13.91 1.45
N TYR A 430 19.60 12.80 1.22
CA TYR A 430 19.99 11.50 1.71
C TYR A 430 20.51 10.66 0.54
N ALA A 431 21.70 10.08 0.69
CA ALA A 431 22.25 9.11 -0.24
C ALA A 431 22.16 7.72 0.39
N ILE A 432 21.28 6.87 -0.14
CA ILE A 432 21.00 5.51 0.33
C ILE A 432 21.81 4.56 -0.53
N ILE A 433 22.95 4.09 -0.01
CA ILE A 433 23.83 3.13 -0.68
C ILE A 433 23.25 1.72 -0.44
N LEU A 434 22.99 0.98 -1.51
CA LEU A 434 22.22 -0.28 -1.50
C LEU A 434 23.07 -1.50 -1.10
N GLY A 435 23.71 -1.38 0.06
CA GLY A 435 24.52 -2.41 0.72
C GLY A 435 25.77 -1.81 1.38
N TRP A 436 26.48 -2.60 2.19
CA TRP A 436 27.73 -2.14 2.81
C TRP A 436 28.91 -2.19 1.81
N PRO A 437 29.58 -1.06 1.51
CA PRO A 437 30.68 -1.04 0.53
C PRO A 437 32.04 -1.46 1.12
N GLY A 438 32.12 -1.78 2.42
CA GLY A 438 33.34 -2.19 3.11
C GLY A 438 33.83 -1.16 4.12
N ASN A 439 34.80 -1.53 4.95
CA ASN A 439 35.36 -0.67 6.01
C ASN A 439 36.45 0.26 5.44
N ASN A 440 36.44 1.54 5.85
CA ASN A 440 37.33 2.58 5.30
C ASN A 440 37.31 2.68 3.76
N ALA A 441 36.23 2.21 3.13
CA ALA A 441 36.07 2.20 1.69
C ALA A 441 35.92 3.64 1.20
N PRO A 442 36.70 4.08 0.19
CA PRO A 442 36.50 5.39 -0.42
C PRO A 442 35.19 5.38 -1.22
N ILE A 443 34.36 6.40 -1.00
CA ILE A 443 33.11 6.62 -1.72
C ILE A 443 33.17 7.97 -2.41
N THR A 444 32.71 7.99 -3.66
CA THR A 444 32.50 9.20 -4.44
C THR A 444 31.05 9.21 -4.91
N LEU A 445 30.29 10.22 -4.52
CA LEU A 445 28.94 10.47 -5.03
C LEU A 445 29.05 11.40 -6.25
N THR A 446 28.92 10.81 -7.43
CA THR A 446 29.12 11.48 -8.72
C THR A 446 27.92 12.34 -9.12
N ALA A 447 26.76 12.18 -8.48
CA ALA A 447 25.61 13.05 -8.65
C ALA A 447 25.90 14.51 -8.26
N PHE A 448 26.93 14.78 -7.45
CA PHE A 448 27.34 16.14 -7.05
C PHE A 448 28.31 16.80 -8.05
N THR A 449 28.24 16.43 -9.34
CA THR A 449 29.12 16.96 -10.39
C THR A 449 28.39 17.93 -11.33
N LYS A 450 29.16 18.80 -12.00
CA LYS A 450 28.63 19.72 -13.03
C LYS A 450 27.98 18.98 -14.21
N SER A 451 28.46 17.80 -14.56
CA SER A 451 27.88 16.98 -15.62
C SER A 451 26.48 16.45 -15.30
N VAL A 452 26.11 16.39 -14.02
CA VAL A 452 24.82 15.84 -13.58
C VAL A 452 23.83 16.97 -13.18
N LEU A 453 24.31 17.99 -12.47
CA LEU A 453 23.45 19.06 -11.92
C LEU A 453 23.65 20.43 -12.58
N GLU A 454 24.45 20.48 -13.64
CA GLU A 454 24.81 21.72 -14.33
C GLU A 454 25.36 22.75 -13.33
N GLU A 455 24.77 23.94 -13.24
CA GLU A 455 25.24 25.01 -12.34
C GLU A 455 24.65 24.92 -10.92
N ASN A 456 23.68 24.04 -10.68
CA ASN A 456 22.93 23.95 -9.43
C ASN A 456 23.48 22.85 -8.50
N ILE A 457 24.80 22.74 -8.35
CA ILE A 457 25.42 21.75 -7.48
C ILE A 457 25.29 22.21 -6.02
N PRO A 458 24.54 21.50 -5.15
CA PRO A 458 24.42 21.86 -3.75
C PRO A 458 25.78 21.75 -3.05
N LYS A 459 26.14 22.74 -2.23
CA LYS A 459 27.38 22.70 -1.46
C LYS A 459 27.12 22.01 -0.12
N ALA A 460 27.71 20.83 0.06
CA ALA A 460 27.67 20.12 1.33
C ALA A 460 28.33 20.96 2.43
N GLN A 461 27.57 21.24 3.48
CA GLN A 461 28.05 21.91 4.70
C GLN A 461 28.48 20.87 5.74
N GLN A 462 27.73 19.77 5.82
CA GLN A 462 27.98 18.67 6.74
C GLN A 462 27.57 17.35 6.11
N ILE A 463 28.34 16.30 6.41
CA ILE A 463 27.98 14.92 6.14
C ILE A 463 27.96 14.16 7.47
N SER A 464 26.93 13.33 7.65
CA SER A 464 26.86 12.33 8.70
C SER A 464 26.29 11.02 8.14
N ILE A 465 26.33 9.97 8.96
CA ILE A 465 25.77 8.66 8.64
C ILE A 465 24.65 8.39 9.65
N LEU A 466 23.48 7.99 9.18
CA LEU A 466 22.39 7.60 10.07
C LEU A 466 22.78 6.31 10.82
N GLY A 467 22.63 6.31 12.15
CA GLY A 467 23.02 5.20 13.01
C GLY A 467 24.51 5.13 13.38
N PHE A 468 25.31 6.14 13.03
CA PHE A 468 26.73 6.21 13.38
C PHE A 468 27.06 7.49 14.14
N ASN A 469 27.72 7.35 15.30
CA ASN A 469 28.15 8.46 16.15
C ASN A 469 29.65 8.71 15.94
N GLY A 470 30.00 9.32 14.81
CA GLY A 470 31.38 9.70 14.51
C GLY A 470 31.47 10.78 13.45
N VAL A 471 32.65 11.37 13.33
CA VAL A 471 32.93 12.39 12.32
C VAL A 471 33.16 11.71 10.98
N VAL A 472 32.54 12.24 9.92
CA VAL A 472 32.74 11.78 8.54
C VAL A 472 33.45 12.90 7.77
N PRO A 473 34.79 12.90 7.69
CA PRO A 473 35.53 13.86 6.88
C PRO A 473 35.13 13.71 5.41
N PHE A 474 34.90 14.84 4.74
CA PHE A 474 34.53 14.85 3.34
C PHE A 474 35.22 15.98 2.59
N THR A 475 35.32 15.81 1.27
CA THR A 475 35.69 16.87 0.33
C THR A 475 34.70 16.89 -0.81
N GLN A 476 34.40 18.08 -1.32
CA GLN A 476 33.58 18.24 -2.52
C GLN A 476 34.40 18.98 -3.57
N ASN A 477 34.56 18.38 -4.74
CA ASN A 477 35.32 18.96 -5.86
C ASN A 477 34.59 18.67 -7.19
N SER A 478 35.27 18.87 -8.33
CA SER A 478 34.70 18.66 -9.67
C SER A 478 34.31 17.21 -10.00
N GLU A 479 34.86 16.22 -9.29
CA GLU A 479 34.60 14.79 -9.46
C GLU A 479 33.45 14.28 -8.57
N GLY A 480 32.99 15.08 -7.61
CA GLY A 480 31.81 14.80 -6.78
C GLY A 480 32.04 15.05 -5.30
N LEU A 481 31.24 14.37 -4.47
CA LEU A 481 31.34 14.40 -3.02
C LEU A 481 32.05 13.14 -2.52
N HIS A 482 33.21 13.33 -1.88
CA HIS A 482 34.09 12.24 -1.45
C HIS A 482 34.10 12.10 0.05
N PHE A 483 34.04 10.86 0.53
CA PHE A 483 34.21 10.50 1.93
C PHE A 483 34.71 9.05 2.05
N LYS A 484 34.95 8.58 3.26
CA LYS A 484 35.22 7.16 3.54
C LYS A 484 34.16 6.61 4.47
N THR A 485 33.79 5.35 4.27
CA THR A 485 33.00 4.64 5.28
C THR A 485 33.77 4.50 6.59
N PRO A 486 33.07 4.41 7.74
CA PRO A 486 33.70 4.08 9.01
C PRO A 486 34.50 2.77 8.96
N ASN A 487 35.42 2.60 9.90
CA ASN A 487 36.13 1.33 10.12
C ASN A 487 35.27 0.28 10.85
N GLU A 488 33.95 0.42 10.79
CA GLU A 488 32.99 -0.52 11.34
C GLU A 488 31.75 -0.54 10.46
N LYS A 489 31.11 -1.70 10.42
CA LYS A 489 29.96 -1.93 9.57
C LYS A 489 28.70 -1.36 10.23
N ILE A 490 28.03 -0.43 9.54
CA ILE A 490 26.84 0.24 10.08
C ILE A 490 25.55 -0.52 9.74
N ASN A 491 25.37 -0.94 8.48
CA ASN A 491 24.20 -1.68 8.06
C ASN A 491 24.50 -2.53 6.81
N ASP A 492 24.03 -3.78 6.80
CA ASP A 492 24.22 -4.71 5.68
C ASP A 492 23.23 -4.48 4.52
N HIS A 493 22.00 -4.05 4.83
CA HIS A 493 20.93 -3.92 3.84
C HIS A 493 21.11 -2.67 2.99
N ALA A 494 21.17 -1.51 3.64
CA ALA A 494 21.42 -0.23 3.00
C ALA A 494 21.96 0.78 4.01
N PHE A 495 22.92 1.57 3.57
CA PHE A 495 23.67 2.51 4.40
C PHE A 495 23.37 3.94 3.94
N VAL A 496 22.97 4.81 4.88
CA VAL A 496 22.42 6.13 4.56
C VAL A 496 23.34 7.25 5.00
N ILE A 497 23.77 8.04 4.01
CA ILE A 497 24.48 9.29 4.21
C ILE A 497 23.47 10.43 4.29
N LYS A 498 23.56 11.24 5.33
CA LYS A 498 22.84 12.50 5.47
C LYS A 498 23.75 13.65 5.06
N ILE A 499 23.34 14.43 4.06
CA ILE A 499 24.12 15.52 3.47
C ILE A 499 23.32 16.81 3.67
N GLU A 500 23.79 17.68 4.54
CA GLU A 500 23.19 18.99 4.77
C GLU A 500 23.81 20.00 3.80
N THR A 501 22.97 20.69 3.02
CA THR A 501 23.43 21.63 1.99
C THR A 501 23.03 23.06 2.33
N ASN A 502 23.71 24.03 1.72
CA ASN A 502 23.12 25.36 1.57
C ASN A 502 21.93 25.27 0.60
N ASN A 503 20.90 26.10 0.83
CA ASN A 503 19.63 26.11 0.06
C ASN A 503 19.82 25.88 -1.45
#